data_AF-A0A2W0EM04-F1
#
_entry.id   AF-A0A2W0EM04-F1
#
_cell.length_a   1.000
_cell.length_b   1.000
_cell.length_c   1.000
_cell.angle_alpha   90.00
_cell.angle_beta   90.00
_cell.angle_gamma   90.00
#
_symmetry.space_group_name_H-M   'P 1'
#
loop_
_entity.id
_entity.type
_entity.pdbx_description
1 polymer ?
#
loop_
_entity_poly.entity_id
_entity_poly.type
_entity_poly.pdbx_seq_one_letter_code
_entity_poly.pdbx_strand_id
1 'polypeptide(L)'
;MVTETLRKLAAKVPMPRSLLGRMLLLTLLAVLFAQTLSSVIWVSQLRATQLEGLVTSARSLAHSMTASVSYFRSLPVAFRPLVLDQLRSMGGTRFVVTLNDKPLGMEVLPITPRKEAVLKAVDEVLRQSLGQDTDISVTFVS
;
A
#
# COMPACT_ATOMS: atom_id res chain seq x y z
N MET A 1 -25.51 -14.31 -19.56
CA MET A 1 -25.88 -14.70 -18.18
C MET A 1 -26.50 -13.55 -17.38
N VAL A 2 -25.93 -12.33 -17.36
CA VAL A 2 -26.49 -11.15 -16.65
C VAL A 2 -27.81 -10.62 -17.25
N THR A 3 -28.00 -10.73 -18.57
CA THR A 3 -29.22 -10.27 -19.25
C THR A 3 -30.47 -11.09 -18.89
N GLU A 4 -30.29 -12.37 -18.56
CA GLU A 4 -31.38 -13.30 -18.27
C GLU A 4 -31.90 -13.16 -16.83
N THR A 5 -31.01 -12.82 -15.90
CA THR A 5 -31.37 -12.48 -14.51
C THR A 5 -32.10 -11.14 -14.44
N LEU A 6 -31.66 -10.13 -15.20
CA LEU A 6 -32.34 -8.83 -15.30
C LEU A 6 -33.78 -8.97 -15.82
N ARG A 7 -34.01 -9.85 -16.80
CA ARG A 7 -35.34 -10.09 -17.37
C ARG A 7 -36.29 -10.77 -16.40
N LYS A 8 -35.81 -11.74 -15.62
CA LYS A 8 -36.60 -12.41 -14.56
C LYS A 8 -36.93 -11.47 -13.39
N LEU A 9 -36.01 -10.58 -13.04
CA LEU A 9 -36.22 -9.54 -12.04
C LEU A 9 -37.28 -8.53 -12.50
N ALA A 10 -37.18 -8.03 -13.73
CA ALA A 10 -38.15 -7.10 -14.31
C ALA A 10 -39.58 -7.69 -14.37
N ALA A 11 -39.72 -8.98 -14.66
CA ALA A 11 -41.01 -9.67 -14.69
C ALA A 11 -41.66 -9.84 -13.29
N LYS A 12 -40.87 -9.71 -12.21
CA LYS A 12 -41.34 -9.87 -10.83
C LYS A 12 -41.60 -8.54 -10.11
N VAL A 13 -41.34 -7.41 -10.77
CA VAL A 13 -41.63 -6.08 -10.22
C VAL A 13 -43.14 -5.81 -10.37
N PRO A 14 -43.89 -5.64 -9.27
CA PRO A 14 -45.29 -5.27 -9.36
C PRO A 14 -45.39 -3.86 -9.93
N MET A 15 -45.83 -3.73 -11.19
CA MET A 15 -46.06 -2.42 -11.79
C MET A 15 -47.30 -1.76 -11.17
N PRO A 16 -47.16 -0.62 -10.48
CA PRO A 16 -48.30 0.09 -9.94
C PRO A 16 -49.18 0.61 -11.08
N ARG A 17 -50.51 0.45 -10.92
CA ARG A 17 -51.51 0.88 -11.92
C ARG A 17 -51.76 2.39 -11.90
N SER A 18 -51.36 3.09 -10.85
CA SER A 18 -51.50 4.54 -10.66
C SER A 18 -50.31 5.33 -11.25
N LEU A 19 -50.58 6.49 -11.85
CA LEU A 19 -49.58 7.44 -12.37
C LEU A 19 -48.54 7.83 -11.30
N LEU A 20 -48.99 8.09 -10.07
CA LEU A 20 -48.10 8.44 -8.95
C LEU A 20 -47.16 7.29 -8.59
N GLY A 21 -47.67 6.06 -8.58
CA GLY A 21 -46.85 4.88 -8.29
C GLY A 21 -45.77 4.64 -9.35
N ARG A 22 -46.07 4.91 -10.63
CA ARG A 22 -45.08 4.81 -11.72
C ARG A 22 -44.00 5.87 -11.60
N MET A 23 -44.38 7.11 -11.26
CA MET A 23 -43.43 8.20 -11.02
C MET A 23 -42.52 7.90 -9.82
N LEU A 24 -43.08 7.42 -8.70
CA LEU A 24 -42.31 7.00 -7.52
C LEU A 24 -41.38 5.82 -7.80
N LEU A 25 -41.83 4.84 -8.57
CA LEU A 25 -41.00 3.70 -8.95
C LEU A 25 -39.84 4.13 -9.87
N LEU A 26 -40.11 5.06 -10.80
CA LEU A 26 -39.08 5.60 -11.68
C LEU A 26 -38.05 6.42 -10.90
N THR A 27 -38.48 7.28 -9.96
CA THR A 27 -37.55 8.04 -9.13
C THR A 27 -36.73 7.14 -8.23
N LEU A 28 -37.32 6.12 -7.61
CA LEU A 28 -36.60 5.14 -6.81
C LEU A 28 -35.54 4.41 -7.64
N LEU A 29 -35.90 3.97 -8.85
CA LEU A 29 -34.98 3.29 -9.75
C LEU A 29 -33.84 4.22 -10.21
N ALA A 30 -34.14 5.48 -10.50
CA ALA A 30 -33.14 6.49 -10.84
C ALA A 30 -32.17 6.74 -9.67
N VAL A 31 -32.68 6.87 -8.45
CA VAL A 31 -31.86 7.04 -7.24
C VAL A 31 -30.99 5.81 -7.00
N LEU A 32 -31.55 4.61 -7.10
CA LEU A 32 -30.81 3.36 -6.90
C LEU A 32 -29.70 3.19 -7.94
N PHE A 33 -29.98 3.57 -9.19
CA PHE A 33 -28.99 3.56 -10.27
C PHE A 33 -27.86 4.56 -9.98
N ALA A 34 -28.19 5.79 -9.59
CA ALA A 34 -27.22 6.82 -9.23
C ALA A 34 -26.34 6.38 -8.03
N GLN A 35 -26.95 5.79 -6.99
CA GLN A 35 -26.23 5.28 -5.82
C GLN A 35 -25.28 4.14 -6.18
N THR A 36 -25.72 3.22 -7.03
CA THR A 36 -24.88 2.09 -7.47
C THR A 36 -23.67 2.60 -8.24
N LEU A 37 -23.88 3.52 -9.19
CA LEU A 37 -22.81 4.09 -9.99
C LEU A 37 -21.81 4.88 -9.12
N SER A 38 -22.32 5.71 -8.22
CA SER A 38 -21.50 6.46 -7.26
C SER A 38 -20.67 5.53 -6.37
N SER A 39 -21.27 4.46 -5.85
CA SER A 39 -20.60 3.49 -4.99
C SER A 39 -19.46 2.76 -5.72
N VAL A 40 -19.70 2.34 -6.97
CA VAL A 40 -18.67 1.67 -7.78
C VAL A 40 -17.49 2.60 -8.05
N ILE A 41 -17.76 3.85 -8.44
CA ILE A 41 -16.71 4.86 -8.67
C ILE A 41 -15.91 5.07 -7.38
N TRP A 42 -16.58 5.27 -6.25
CA TRP A 42 -15.92 5.48 -4.96
C TRP A 42 -15.01 4.32 -4.55
N VAL A 43 -15.48 3.08 -4.68
CA VAL A 43 -14.68 1.89 -4.33
C VAL A 43 -13.44 1.77 -5.23
N SER A 44 -13.58 2.09 -6.52
CA SER A 44 -12.45 2.05 -7.45
C SER A 44 -11.39 3.10 -7.10
N GLN A 45 -11.82 4.32 -6.79
CA GLN A 45 -10.94 5.41 -6.35
C GLN A 45 -10.24 5.07 -5.04
N LEU A 46 -10.99 4.54 -4.06
CA LEU A 46 -10.44 4.16 -2.77
C LEU A 46 -9.32 3.11 -2.90
N ARG A 47 -9.51 2.12 -3.78
CA ARG A 47 -8.48 1.10 -4.03
C ARG A 47 -7.21 1.69 -4.66
N ALA A 48 -7.36 2.65 -5.58
CA ALA A 48 -6.23 3.35 -6.19
C ALA A 48 -5.46 4.18 -5.15
N THR A 49 -6.17 4.98 -4.35
CA THR A 49 -5.57 5.81 -3.29
C THR A 49 -4.87 4.98 -2.22
N GLN A 50 -5.39 3.79 -1.88
CA GLN A 50 -4.73 2.89 -0.93
C GLN A 50 -3.36 2.39 -1.43
N LEU A 51 -3.26 2.05 -2.71
CA LEU A 51 -2.00 1.58 -3.30
C LEU A 51 -0.98 2.71 -3.37
N GLU A 52 -1.41 3.90 -3.78
CA GLU A 52 -0.57 5.09 -3.84
C GLU A 52 -0.07 5.51 -2.44
N GLY A 53 -0.96 5.50 -1.44
CA GLY A 53 -0.59 5.78 -0.05
C GLY A 53 0.39 4.76 0.52
N LEU A 54 0.25 3.47 0.16
CA LEU A 54 1.18 2.41 0.52
C LEU A 54 2.57 2.65 -0.10
N VAL A 55 2.63 2.95 -1.40
CA VAL A 55 3.89 3.24 -2.11
C VAL A 55 4.56 4.50 -1.57
N THR A 56 3.79 5.54 -1.28
CA THR A 56 4.31 6.80 -0.71
C THR A 56 4.91 6.56 0.66
N SER A 57 4.22 5.81 1.52
CA SER A 57 4.71 5.43 2.85
C SER A 57 5.97 4.58 2.76
N ALA A 58 6.04 3.65 1.81
CA ALA A 58 7.23 2.85 1.53
C ALA A 58 8.43 3.72 1.11
N ARG A 59 8.22 4.73 0.25
CA ARG A 59 9.28 5.68 -0.13
C ARG A 59 9.78 6.49 1.07
N SER A 60 8.89 7.00 1.92
CA SER A 60 9.28 7.73 3.14
C SER A 60 10.10 6.86 4.09
N LEU A 61 9.75 5.59 4.23
CA LEU A 61 10.50 4.61 5.01
C LEU A 61 11.88 4.35 4.38
N ALA A 62 11.95 4.19 3.06
CA ALA A 62 13.21 4.01 2.35
C ALA A 62 14.14 5.24 2.49
N HIS A 63 13.61 6.47 2.42
CA HIS A 63 14.40 7.67 2.68
C HIS A 63 14.99 7.70 4.09
N SER A 64 14.22 7.25 5.08
CA SER A 64 14.68 7.15 6.47
C SER A 64 15.79 6.09 6.63
N MET A 65 15.68 4.96 5.92
CA MET A 65 16.72 3.93 5.86
C MET A 65 18.01 4.47 5.23
N THR A 66 17.91 5.11 4.07
CA THR A 66 19.03 5.76 3.39
C THR A 66 19.72 6.77 4.30
N ALA A 67 18.96 7.64 4.98
CA ALA A 67 19.53 8.63 5.88
C ALA A 67 20.36 7.97 7.00
N SER A 68 19.85 6.86 7.54
CA SER A 68 20.56 6.06 8.54
C SER A 68 21.86 5.48 7.97
N VAL A 69 21.82 4.83 6.80
CA VAL A 69 23.01 4.26 6.13
C VAL A 69 24.03 5.34 5.81
N SER A 70 23.60 6.48 5.26
CA SER A 70 24.46 7.61 4.93
C SER A 70 25.13 8.19 6.16
N TYR A 71 24.38 8.35 7.26
CA TYR A 71 24.93 8.78 8.54
C TYR A 71 26.02 7.83 9.03
N PHE A 72 25.79 6.51 9.00
CA PHE A 72 26.80 5.52 9.36
C PHE A 72 28.02 5.53 8.44
N ARG A 73 27.84 5.71 7.12
CA ARG A 73 28.95 5.86 6.17
C ARG A 73 29.80 7.10 6.44
N SER A 74 29.19 8.19 6.92
CA SER A 74 29.88 9.44 7.24
C SER A 74 30.66 9.44 8.57
N LEU A 75 30.39 8.46 9.45
CA LEU A 75 31.04 8.41 10.77
C LEU A 75 32.50 7.93 10.67
N PRO A 76 33.46 8.63 11.30
CA PRO A 76 34.83 8.16 11.43
C PRO A 76 34.86 6.81 12.15
N VAL A 77 35.77 5.91 11.71
CA VAL A 77 35.89 4.51 12.19
C VAL A 77 35.95 4.42 13.73
N ALA A 78 36.51 5.45 14.39
CA ALA A 78 36.69 5.53 15.84
C ALA A 78 35.41 5.74 16.67
N PHE A 79 34.31 6.25 16.09
CA PHE A 79 33.11 6.65 16.84
C PHE A 79 31.90 5.70 16.69
N ARG A 80 32.03 4.62 15.93
CA ARG A 80 30.95 3.66 15.68
C ARG A 80 30.34 3.04 16.97
N PRO A 81 31.12 2.68 18.01
CA PRO A 81 30.56 2.10 19.23
C PRO A 81 29.72 3.10 20.04
N LEU A 82 30.12 4.38 20.07
CA LEU A 82 29.47 5.43 20.86
C LEU A 82 28.09 5.79 20.31
N VAL A 83 27.98 5.90 18.99
CA VAL A 83 26.70 6.24 18.32
C VAL A 83 25.70 5.09 18.41
N LEU A 84 26.18 3.84 18.34
CA LEU A 84 25.33 2.66 18.55
C LEU A 84 24.72 2.67 19.96
N ASP A 85 25.49 3.08 20.95
CA ASP A 85 25.03 3.16 22.35
C ASP A 85 24.07 4.34 22.58
N GLN A 86 24.26 5.45 21.86
CA GLN A 86 23.30 6.56 21.84
C GLN A 86 21.96 6.17 21.20
N LEU A 87 21.96 5.51 20.04
CA LEU A 87 20.70 5.07 19.41
C LEU A 87 19.96 4.03 20.27
N ARG A 88 20.69 3.16 20.96
CA ARG A 88 20.13 2.19 21.90
C ARG A 88 19.51 2.85 23.14
N SER A 89 20.11 3.93 23.65
CA SER A 89 19.65 4.65 24.85
C SER A 89 18.59 5.72 24.55
N MET A 90 18.50 6.22 23.31
CA MET A 90 17.50 7.22 22.89
C MET A 90 16.07 6.69 22.75
N GLY A 91 15.85 5.37 22.88
CA GLY A 91 14.52 4.78 23.14
C GLY A 91 13.38 5.40 22.33
N GLY A 92 13.45 5.35 20.99
CA GLY A 92 12.42 6.01 20.16
C GLY A 92 12.43 5.68 18.67
N THR A 93 13.52 5.17 18.11
CA THR A 93 13.62 4.80 16.69
C THR A 93 13.64 3.28 16.55
N ARG A 94 12.56 2.70 16.00
CA ARG A 94 12.35 1.25 15.80
C ARG A 94 13.27 0.61 14.74
N PHE A 95 14.39 1.24 14.41
CA PHE A 95 15.31 0.76 13.38
C PHE A 95 16.59 0.30 14.06
N VAL A 96 16.72 -1.02 14.23
CA VAL A 96 17.96 -1.63 14.68
C VAL A 96 18.83 -1.82 13.44
N VAL A 97 19.98 -1.15 13.42
CA VAL A 97 21.01 -1.43 12.42
C VAL A 97 21.96 -2.46 13.01
N THR A 98 21.94 -3.66 12.44
CA THR A 98 22.84 -4.75 12.84
C THR A 98 23.86 -4.94 11.73
N LEU A 99 25.15 -4.92 12.08
CA LEU A 99 26.20 -5.37 11.17
C LEU A 99 26.27 -6.89 11.31
N ASN A 100 26.04 -7.60 10.21
CA ASN A 100 26.10 -9.05 10.18
C ASN A 100 27.00 -9.49 9.03
N ASP A 101 27.83 -10.50 9.24
CA ASP A 101 28.72 -11.02 8.19
C ASP A 101 27.97 -11.84 7.13
N LYS A 102 26.74 -12.26 7.43
CA LYS A 102 25.88 -13.06 6.55
C LYS A 102 24.43 -12.59 6.62
N PRO A 103 23.62 -12.80 5.55
CA PRO A 103 22.18 -12.60 5.62
C PRO A 103 21.56 -13.43 6.74
N LEU A 104 20.53 -12.88 7.39
CA LEU A 104 19.76 -13.62 8.39
C LEU A 104 18.89 -14.68 7.68
N GLY A 105 18.91 -15.91 8.18
CA GLY A 105 18.10 -17.02 7.66
C GLY A 105 16.64 -16.92 8.10
N MET A 106 15.94 -15.89 7.64
CA MET A 106 14.51 -15.67 7.93
C MET A 106 13.62 -16.24 6.83
N GLU A 107 12.40 -16.65 7.19
CA GLU A 107 11.44 -17.17 6.22
C GLU A 107 10.90 -16.02 5.36
N VAL A 108 11.05 -16.16 4.04
CA VAL A 108 10.57 -15.17 3.07
C VAL A 108 9.08 -15.36 2.89
N LEU A 109 8.33 -14.29 3.15
CA LEU A 109 6.89 -14.29 2.97
C LEU A 109 6.50 -14.35 1.48
N PRO A 110 5.37 -14.98 1.13
CA PRO A 110 4.91 -15.06 -0.26
C PRO A 110 4.65 -13.67 -0.86
N ILE A 111 5.00 -13.53 -2.14
CA ILE A 111 4.88 -12.28 -2.89
C ILE A 111 3.41 -11.99 -3.17
N THR A 112 3.01 -10.74 -2.93
CA THR A 112 1.70 -10.22 -3.33
C THR A 112 1.92 -8.94 -4.16
N PRO A 113 0.96 -8.53 -5.02
CA PRO A 113 1.13 -7.33 -5.84
C PRO A 113 1.43 -6.06 -5.03
N ARG A 114 0.85 -5.97 -3.82
CA ARG A 114 1.13 -4.86 -2.88
C ARG A 114 2.55 -4.91 -2.34
N LYS A 115 3.05 -6.10 -1.96
CA LYS A 115 4.43 -6.27 -1.49
C LYS A 115 5.41 -5.95 -2.60
N GLU A 116 5.14 -6.39 -3.82
CA GLU A 116 5.98 -6.10 -4.98
C GLU A 116 6.08 -4.60 -5.25
N ALA A 117 4.95 -3.87 -5.22
CA ALA A 117 4.95 -2.42 -5.36
C ALA A 117 5.78 -1.73 -4.27
N VAL A 118 5.72 -2.22 -3.02
CA VAL A 118 6.52 -1.71 -1.91
C VAL A 118 8.01 -2.01 -2.11
N LEU A 119 8.36 -3.26 -2.43
CA LEU A 119 9.75 -3.68 -2.66
C LEU A 119 10.39 -2.86 -3.77
N LYS A 120 9.67 -2.66 -4.89
CA LYS A 120 10.14 -1.84 -6.00
C LYS A 120 10.37 -0.38 -5.59
N ALA A 121 9.44 0.22 -4.84
CA ALA A 121 9.57 1.60 -4.40
C ALA A 121 10.74 1.81 -3.42
N VAL A 122 10.99 0.83 -2.53
CA VAL A 122 12.11 0.86 -1.59
C VAL A 122 13.43 0.68 -2.32
N ASP A 123 13.54 -0.33 -3.18
CA ASP A 123 14.74 -0.61 -3.98
C ASP A 123 15.13 0.60 -4.85
N GLU A 124 14.16 1.25 -5.50
CA GLU A 124 14.37 2.46 -6.30
C GLU A 124 15.00 3.60 -5.47
N VAL A 125 14.42 3.91 -4.30
CA VAL A 125 14.91 4.98 -3.43
C VAL A 125 16.31 4.67 -2.87
N LEU A 126 16.55 3.42 -2.47
CA LEU A 126 17.85 3.00 -1.94
C LEU A 126 18.93 3.08 -3.03
N ARG A 127 18.68 2.57 -4.23
CA ARG A 127 19.64 2.64 -5.35
C ARG A 127 19.93 4.06 -5.79
N GLN A 128 18.90 4.91 -5.85
CA GLN A 128 19.08 6.33 -6.20
C GLN A 128 20.00 7.05 -5.20
N SER A 129 19.94 6.67 -3.92
CA SER A 129 20.64 7.39 -2.87
C SER A 129 22.01 6.79 -2.50
N LEU A 130 22.16 5.46 -2.58
CA LEU A 130 23.37 4.75 -2.17
C LEU A 130 24.29 4.37 -3.34
N GLY A 131 23.82 4.52 -4.58
CA GLY A 131 24.51 4.16 -5.81
C GLY A 131 24.06 2.80 -6.35
N GLN A 132 24.02 2.66 -7.68
CA GLN A 132 23.51 1.45 -8.34
C GLN A 132 24.42 0.22 -8.16
N ASP A 133 25.70 0.43 -7.89
CA ASP A 133 26.69 -0.63 -7.72
C ASP A 133 26.69 -1.24 -6.30
N THR A 134 25.86 -0.72 -5.38
CA THR A 134 25.74 -1.31 -4.04
C THR A 134 24.87 -2.57 -4.12
N ASP A 135 25.38 -3.69 -3.60
CA ASP A 135 24.60 -4.90 -3.41
C ASP A 135 23.53 -4.66 -2.33
N ILE A 136 22.27 -4.57 -2.76
CA ILE A 136 21.12 -4.26 -1.92
C ILE A 136 20.08 -5.34 -2.17
N SER A 137 19.66 -5.99 -1.09
CA SER A 137 18.56 -6.96 -1.08
C SER A 137 17.48 -6.49 -0.11
N VAL A 138 16.24 -6.43 -0.59
CA VAL A 138 15.06 -6.03 0.19
C VAL A 138 14.05 -7.16 0.12
N THR A 139 13.68 -7.70 1.28
CA THR A 139 12.75 -8.84 1.36
C THR A 139 11.79 -8.68 2.53
N PHE A 140 10.56 -9.16 2.36
CA PHE A 140 9.60 -9.29 3.47
C PHE A 140 9.77 -10.64 4.14
N VAL A 141 9.95 -10.62 5.45
CA VAL A 141 10.23 -11.79 6.28
C VAL A 141 9.25 -11.86 7.47
N SER A 142 9.02 -13.06 8.01
CA SER A 142 8.19 -13.29 9.21
C SER A 142 8.99 -13.50 10.47
#